data_AF-A0A9D9GZZ1-F1
#
_entry.id   AF-A0A9D9GZZ1-F1
#
_cell.length_a   1.000
_cell.length_b   1.000
_cell.length_c   1.000
_cell.angle_alpha   90.00
_cell.angle_beta   90.00
_cell.angle_gamma   90.00
#
_symmetry.space_group_name_H-M   'P 1'
#
loop_
_entity.id
_entity.type
_entity.pdbx_description
1 polymer ?
#
loop_
_entity_poly.entity_id
_entity_poly.type
_entity_poly.pdbx_seq_one_letter_code
_entity_poly.pdbx_strand_id
1 'polypeptide(L)'
;MLTAYPQSFSPNFQAYKLNSIKKGLQKIDIYSINTEDKILIDRMLNVAKGQKFPADSKMLGEGTVRNVFDNALKRAKNITLDSNNRVLLAVEDNKKITGIMDIQEAGDMYVKGLAVWNENPAAREGLVISALKDVFKSTGDFACLILPSEKSSNNVKRFFRKLGFKTPRDFGNKNLMVEGENIQSTINKIQDRYGENLTGNKKIKVDLAKTLKLDE
;
A
#
# COMPACT_ATOMS: atom_id res chain seq x y z
N MET A 1 13.75 45.88 -16.03
CA MET A 1 13.67 44.46 -16.47
C MET A 1 13.76 43.59 -15.23
N LEU A 2 12.64 42.95 -14.85
CA LEU A 2 12.61 42.01 -13.73
C LEU A 2 12.97 40.62 -14.27
N THR A 3 14.12 40.10 -13.86
CA THR A 3 14.51 38.72 -14.11
C THR A 3 13.63 37.81 -13.28
N ALA A 4 12.67 37.15 -13.93
CA ALA A 4 11.93 36.05 -13.34
C ALA A 4 12.92 34.91 -13.06
N TYR A 5 13.19 34.64 -11.77
CA TYR A 5 13.81 33.39 -11.37
C TYR A 5 12.95 32.24 -11.90
N PRO A 6 13.53 31.18 -12.49
CA PRO A 6 12.77 29.97 -12.75
C PRO A 6 12.30 29.45 -11.40
N GLN A 7 10.98 29.50 -11.16
CA GLN A 7 10.38 28.77 -10.05
C GLN A 7 10.79 27.31 -10.22
N SER A 8 11.68 26.84 -9.37
CA SER A 8 12.00 25.42 -9.29
C SER A 8 10.72 24.70 -8.87
N PHE A 9 9.99 24.16 -9.84
CA PHE A 9 8.95 23.16 -9.62
C PHE A 9 9.66 21.92 -9.07
N SER A 10 9.96 21.93 -7.77
CA SER A 10 10.41 20.74 -7.05
C SER A 10 9.16 20.07 -6.48
N PRO A 11 8.66 18.97 -7.08
CA PRO A 11 7.57 18.23 -6.46
C PRO A 11 8.11 17.52 -5.22
N ASN A 12 8.00 18.19 -4.08
CA ASN A 12 8.20 17.58 -2.77
C ASN A 12 7.07 16.57 -2.53
N PHE A 13 7.41 15.31 -2.27
CA PHE A 13 6.49 14.29 -1.75
C PHE A 13 5.93 14.81 -0.44
N GLN A 14 4.62 15.02 -0.36
CA GLN A 14 3.94 15.34 0.90
C GLN A 14 3.22 14.12 1.48
N ALA A 15 3.52 12.92 0.95
CA ALA A 15 2.90 11.71 1.43
C ALA A 15 3.34 11.36 2.85
N TYR A 16 2.40 10.84 3.62
CA TYR A 16 2.63 10.49 5.01
C TYR A 16 3.35 9.14 5.09
N LYS A 17 4.64 9.14 5.45
CA LYS A 17 5.36 7.89 5.68
C LYS A 17 4.83 7.19 6.93
N LEU A 18 4.35 5.97 6.75
CA LEU A 18 3.79 5.14 7.81
C LEU A 18 4.88 4.31 8.49
N ASN A 19 5.67 3.58 7.70
CA ASN A 19 6.67 2.67 8.25
C ASN A 19 7.80 2.38 7.23
N SER A 20 8.81 1.65 7.71
CA SER A 20 9.90 1.14 6.88
C SER A 20 10.14 -0.34 7.20
N ILE A 21 10.38 -1.16 6.19
CA ILE A 21 10.72 -2.57 6.33
C ILE A 21 12.09 -2.80 5.71
N LYS A 22 12.93 -3.57 6.41
CA LYS A 22 14.22 -4.00 5.91
C LYS A 22 14.24 -5.52 5.80
N LYS A 23 14.71 -6.04 4.66
CA LYS A 23 14.96 -7.47 4.44
C LYS A 23 16.28 -7.64 3.73
N GLY A 24 17.32 -8.04 4.47
CA GLY A 24 18.69 -8.00 3.95
C GLY A 24 19.08 -6.57 3.58
N LEU A 25 19.50 -6.36 2.33
CA LEU A 25 19.89 -5.04 1.80
C LEU A 25 18.70 -4.19 1.33
N GLN A 26 17.53 -4.81 1.13
CA GLN A 26 16.36 -4.12 0.60
C GLN A 26 15.65 -3.33 1.71
N LYS A 27 15.38 -2.04 1.45
CA LYS A 27 14.54 -1.19 2.31
C LYS A 27 13.27 -0.77 1.55
N ILE A 28 12.12 -1.11 2.09
CA ILE A 28 10.81 -0.66 1.60
C ILE A 28 10.24 0.36 2.58
N ASP A 29 9.98 1.56 2.10
CA ASP A 29 9.26 2.60 2.84
C ASP A 29 7.79 2.62 2.37
N ILE A 30 6.83 2.61 3.30
CA ILE A 30 5.40 2.68 2.95
C ILE A 30 4.85 4.07 3.25
N TYR A 31 4.13 4.63 2.29
CA TYR A 31 3.53 5.95 2.37
C TYR A 31 2.02 5.88 2.17
N SER A 32 1.27 6.72 2.86
CA SER A 32 -0.13 7.01 2.53
C SER A 32 -0.20 8.26 1.65
N ILE A 33 -0.94 8.18 0.55
CA ILE A 33 -1.23 9.31 -0.34
C ILE A 33 -2.71 9.70 -0.29
N ASN A 34 -3.00 10.99 -0.45
CA ASN A 34 -4.36 11.52 -0.33
C ASN A 34 -4.54 12.79 -1.20
N THR A 35 -5.60 13.57 -0.94
CA THR A 35 -5.90 14.83 -1.67
C THR A 35 -4.76 15.85 -1.66
N GLU A 36 -3.93 15.88 -0.62
CA GLU A 36 -2.77 16.79 -0.53
C GLU A 36 -1.68 16.44 -1.55
N ASP A 37 -1.64 15.19 -2.04
CA ASP A 37 -0.67 14.69 -3.01
C ASP A 37 -1.17 14.80 -4.46
N LYS A 38 -2.19 15.61 -4.76
CA LYS A 38 -2.84 15.68 -6.09
C LYS A 38 -1.86 15.84 -7.25
N ILE A 39 -0.89 16.75 -7.13
CA ILE A 39 0.11 17.02 -8.19
C ILE A 39 0.95 15.76 -8.47
N LEU A 40 1.36 15.07 -7.41
CA LEU A 40 2.08 13.80 -7.53
C LEU A 40 1.20 12.74 -8.19
N ILE A 41 -0.04 12.59 -7.73
CA ILE A 41 -0.97 11.59 -8.26
C ILE A 41 -1.19 11.80 -9.75
N ASP A 42 -1.38 13.05 -10.18
CA ASP A 42 -1.51 13.40 -11.60
C ASP A 42 -0.25 13.07 -12.41
N ARG A 43 0.94 13.30 -11.84
CA ARG A 43 2.21 12.90 -12.47
C ARG A 43 2.34 11.38 -12.60
N MET A 44 2.02 10.61 -11.55
CA MET A 44 2.06 9.14 -11.58
C MET A 44 1.10 8.57 -12.63
N LEU A 45 -0.14 9.07 -12.68
CA LEU A 45 -1.12 8.70 -13.69
C LEU A 45 -0.61 9.01 -15.10
N ASN A 46 0.05 10.16 -15.30
CA ASN A 46 0.58 10.51 -16.61
C ASN A 46 1.76 9.62 -17.04
N VAL A 47 2.72 9.36 -16.13
CA VAL A 47 3.85 8.45 -16.40
C VAL A 47 3.33 7.04 -16.70
N ALA A 48 2.35 6.56 -15.95
CA ALA A 48 1.79 5.23 -16.14
C ALA A 48 1.22 5.00 -17.54
N LYS A 49 0.75 6.02 -18.27
CA LYS A 49 0.22 5.86 -19.64
C LYS A 49 1.22 5.20 -20.60
N GLY A 50 2.51 5.47 -20.46
CA GLY A 50 3.57 4.94 -21.31
C GLY A 50 4.29 3.70 -20.75
N GLN A 51 3.99 3.29 -19.52
CA GLN A 51 4.73 2.23 -18.82
C GLN A 51 4.15 0.83 -19.05
N LYS A 52 5.01 -0.20 -19.01
CA LYS A 52 4.57 -1.59 -18.96
C LYS A 52 4.63 -2.07 -17.52
N PHE A 53 3.52 -2.53 -16.99
CA PHE A 53 3.48 -3.04 -15.63
C PHE A 53 3.91 -4.52 -15.62
N PRO A 54 4.85 -4.92 -14.75
CA PRO A 54 5.18 -6.32 -14.51
C PRO A 54 3.95 -7.11 -14.06
N ALA A 55 3.95 -8.41 -14.32
CA ALA A 55 2.90 -9.29 -13.81
C ALA A 55 2.97 -9.44 -12.29
N ASP A 56 1.80 -9.60 -11.67
CA ASP A 56 1.66 -9.95 -10.26
C ASP A 56 0.70 -11.16 -10.11
N SER A 57 1.25 -12.36 -9.91
CA SER A 57 0.43 -13.58 -9.72
C SER A 57 -0.40 -13.60 -8.44
N LYS A 58 -0.19 -12.66 -7.52
CA LYS A 58 -0.83 -12.58 -6.20
C LYS A 58 -1.56 -11.26 -5.98
N MET A 59 -1.85 -10.51 -7.05
CA MET A 59 -2.66 -9.30 -6.98
C MET A 59 -4.06 -9.59 -6.44
N LEU A 60 -4.68 -8.56 -5.88
CA LEU A 60 -6.07 -8.57 -5.39
C LEU A 60 -6.88 -7.49 -6.09
N GLY A 61 -8.20 -7.74 -6.21
CA GLY A 61 -9.15 -6.78 -6.75
C GLY A 61 -9.30 -6.89 -8.27
N GLU A 62 -8.53 -6.08 -8.99
CA GLU A 62 -8.69 -5.88 -10.43
C GLU A 62 -7.98 -6.93 -11.29
N GLY A 63 -8.36 -7.02 -12.56
CA GLY A 63 -7.81 -8.00 -13.52
C GLY A 63 -6.39 -7.71 -14.01
N THR A 64 -5.82 -6.53 -13.75
CA THR A 64 -4.45 -6.19 -14.12
C THR A 64 -3.79 -5.27 -13.09
N VAL A 65 -2.46 -5.32 -12.98
CA VAL A 65 -1.67 -4.42 -12.11
C VAL A 65 -1.93 -2.94 -12.45
N ARG A 66 -2.01 -2.61 -13.74
CA ARG A 66 -2.35 -1.26 -14.21
C ARG A 66 -3.69 -0.79 -13.65
N ASN A 67 -4.73 -1.63 -13.74
CA ASN A 67 -6.05 -1.25 -13.24
C ASN A 67 -6.05 -1.03 -11.74
N VAL A 68 -5.37 -1.90 -10.97
CA VAL A 68 -5.18 -1.69 -9.52
C VAL A 68 -4.52 -0.34 -9.26
N PHE A 69 -3.45 -0.02 -9.98
CA PHE A 69 -2.71 1.23 -9.83
C PHE A 69 -3.55 2.46 -10.18
N ASP A 70 -4.15 2.49 -11.37
CA ASP A 70 -4.92 3.62 -11.85
C ASP A 70 -6.16 3.88 -10.98
N ASN A 71 -6.86 2.83 -10.54
CA ASN A 71 -8.03 2.96 -9.68
C ASN A 71 -7.66 3.48 -8.29
N ALA A 72 -6.59 2.94 -7.70
CA ALA A 72 -6.09 3.39 -6.41
C ALA A 72 -5.67 4.87 -6.45
N LEU A 73 -4.93 5.27 -7.48
CA LEU A 73 -4.52 6.67 -7.67
C LEU A 73 -5.72 7.60 -7.89
N LYS A 74 -6.68 7.24 -8.73
CA LYS A 74 -7.91 8.02 -8.91
C LYS A 74 -8.67 8.20 -7.60
N ARG A 75 -8.72 7.16 -6.76
CA ARG A 75 -9.38 7.23 -5.46
C ARG A 75 -8.61 8.11 -4.48
N ALA A 76 -7.28 8.03 -4.44
CA ALA A 76 -6.44 8.86 -3.58
C ALA A 76 -6.72 10.37 -3.74
N LYS A 77 -7.08 10.82 -4.95
CA LYS A 77 -7.46 12.23 -5.23
C LYS A 77 -8.70 12.70 -4.50
N ASN A 78 -9.50 11.80 -3.94
CA ASN A 78 -10.75 12.08 -3.25
C ASN A 78 -10.72 11.68 -1.76
N ILE A 79 -9.58 11.19 -1.25
CA ILE A 79 -9.41 10.83 0.16
C ILE A 79 -8.93 12.06 0.91
N THR A 80 -9.72 12.56 1.85
CA THR A 80 -9.31 13.63 2.77
C THR A 80 -8.43 13.06 3.88
N LEU A 81 -7.68 13.94 4.57
CA LEU A 81 -6.82 13.56 5.70
C LEU A 81 -7.56 12.82 6.83
N ASP A 82 -8.80 13.23 7.12
CA ASP A 82 -9.59 12.70 8.23
C ASP A 82 -10.40 11.44 7.86
N SER A 83 -10.36 11.03 6.60
CA SER A 83 -10.98 9.77 6.17
C SER A 83 -10.20 8.59 6.74
N ASN A 84 -10.82 7.45 7.04
CA ASN A 84 -10.06 6.20 7.28
C ASN A 84 -9.79 5.42 6.00
N ASN A 85 -10.24 5.91 4.83
CA ASN A 85 -9.78 5.35 3.56
C ASN A 85 -8.27 5.60 3.39
N ARG A 86 -7.56 4.62 2.82
CA ARG A 86 -6.11 4.71 2.59
C ARG A 86 -5.75 4.25 1.20
N VAL A 87 -4.82 4.97 0.57
CA VAL A 87 -4.05 4.44 -0.56
C VAL A 87 -2.60 4.44 -0.14
N LEU A 88 -2.02 3.24 -0.08
CA LEU A 88 -0.67 3.01 0.38
C LEU A 88 0.25 2.74 -0.81
N LEU A 89 1.42 3.37 -0.83
CA LEU A 89 2.50 3.15 -1.79
C LEU A 89 3.67 2.47 -1.11
N ALA A 90 4.20 1.40 -1.71
CA ALA A 90 5.48 0.81 -1.33
C ALA A 90 6.58 1.40 -2.20
N VAL A 91 7.63 1.91 -1.57
CA VAL A 91 8.76 2.54 -2.23
C VAL A 91 10.06 1.89 -1.77
N GLU A 92 10.77 1.25 -2.69
CA GLU A 92 12.09 0.70 -2.47
C GLU A 92 13.16 1.80 -2.51
N ASP A 93 14.00 1.82 -1.47
CA ASP A 93 15.14 2.73 -1.30
C ASP A 93 14.82 4.22 -1.50
N ASN A 94 13.57 4.64 -1.27
CA ASN A 94 13.05 5.98 -1.58
C ASN A 94 13.15 6.38 -3.07
N LYS A 95 13.36 5.41 -3.97
CA LYS A 95 13.70 5.63 -5.39
C LYS A 95 12.76 4.96 -6.37
N LYS A 96 12.10 3.86 -5.98
CA LYS A 96 11.30 3.05 -6.90
C LYS A 96 9.99 2.66 -6.26
N ILE A 97 8.87 2.99 -6.89
CA ILE A 97 7.57 2.45 -6.47
C ILE A 97 7.55 0.97 -6.82
N THR A 98 7.28 0.12 -5.84
CA THR A 98 7.27 -1.35 -5.97
C THR A 98 5.93 -1.97 -5.61
N GLY A 99 4.95 -1.18 -5.18
CA GLY A 99 3.64 -1.68 -4.85
C GLY A 99 2.64 -0.59 -4.51
N ILE A 100 1.36 -0.96 -4.59
CA ILE A 100 0.24 -0.11 -4.20
C ILE A 100 -0.84 -0.96 -3.54
N MET A 101 -1.49 -0.41 -2.51
CA MET A 101 -2.64 -1.00 -1.84
C MET A 101 -3.72 0.04 -1.65
N ASP A 102 -4.95 -0.32 -2.00
CA ASP A 102 -6.15 0.48 -1.86
C ASP A 102 -7.04 -0.14 -0.77
N ILE A 103 -7.33 0.64 0.28
CA ILE A 103 -8.14 0.23 1.44
C ILE A 103 -9.34 1.17 1.57
N GLN A 104 -10.53 0.59 1.66
CA GLN A 104 -11.79 1.28 1.88
C GLN A 104 -12.35 0.93 3.27
N GLU A 105 -12.71 1.94 4.05
CA GLU A 105 -13.48 1.74 5.29
C GLU A 105 -14.97 1.65 4.98
N ALA A 106 -15.63 0.63 5.52
CA ALA A 106 -17.08 0.45 5.52
C ALA A 106 -17.53 -0.30 6.78
N GLY A 107 -17.14 0.19 7.96
CA GLY A 107 -17.23 -0.53 9.24
C GLY A 107 -16.03 -1.44 9.48
N ASP A 108 -15.81 -2.38 8.57
CA ASP A 108 -14.55 -3.09 8.42
C ASP A 108 -13.65 -2.42 7.36
N MET A 109 -12.38 -2.80 7.33
CA MET A 109 -11.41 -2.31 6.36
C MET A 109 -11.28 -3.31 5.21
N TYR A 110 -11.71 -2.90 4.01
CA TYR A 110 -11.72 -3.73 2.81
C TYR A 110 -10.60 -3.31 1.86
N VAL A 111 -9.74 -4.26 1.48
CA VAL A 111 -8.81 -4.03 0.38
C VAL A 111 -9.57 -4.04 -0.94
N LYS A 112 -9.52 -2.95 -1.71
CA LYS A 112 -10.10 -2.90 -3.07
C LYS A 112 -9.11 -3.38 -4.11
N GLY A 113 -7.83 -3.18 -3.86
CA GLY A 113 -6.76 -3.55 -4.77
C GLY A 113 -5.43 -3.66 -4.06
N LEU A 114 -4.62 -4.64 -4.48
CA LEU A 114 -3.24 -4.78 -4.06
C LEU A 114 -2.44 -5.31 -5.25
N ALA A 115 -1.39 -4.61 -5.62
CA ALA A 115 -0.46 -5.09 -6.63
C ALA A 115 0.96 -4.68 -6.27
N VAL A 116 1.92 -5.56 -6.58
CA VAL A 116 3.35 -5.29 -6.41
C VAL A 116 4.12 -5.64 -7.68
N TRP A 117 5.17 -4.90 -7.94
CA TRP A 117 6.03 -5.05 -9.10
C TRP A 117 7.00 -6.20 -8.84
N ASN A 118 7.29 -6.96 -9.90
CA ASN A 118 8.27 -8.07 -9.88
C ASN A 118 8.02 -9.09 -8.76
N GLU A 119 6.75 -9.27 -8.37
CA GLU A 119 6.33 -10.11 -7.24
C GLU A 119 7.07 -9.84 -5.92
N ASN A 120 7.56 -8.61 -5.69
CA ASN A 120 8.40 -8.27 -4.54
C ASN A 120 7.69 -8.61 -3.21
N PRO A 121 8.18 -9.61 -2.44
CA PRO A 121 7.52 -10.05 -1.22
C PRO A 121 7.65 -9.02 -0.10
N ALA A 122 8.77 -8.28 -0.01
CA ALA A 122 8.94 -7.24 1.00
C ALA A 122 7.97 -6.08 0.79
N ALA A 123 7.75 -5.68 -0.47
CA ALA A 123 6.75 -4.66 -0.80
C ALA A 123 5.34 -5.14 -0.40
N ARG A 124 4.98 -6.38 -0.74
CA ARG A 124 3.64 -6.92 -0.44
C ARG A 124 3.37 -7.04 1.04
N GLU A 125 4.27 -7.70 1.78
CA GLU A 125 4.13 -7.84 3.22
C GLU A 125 4.19 -6.48 3.92
N GLY A 126 4.93 -5.52 3.35
CA GLY A 126 4.97 -4.15 3.83
C GLY A 126 3.67 -3.38 3.70
N LEU A 127 2.99 -3.50 2.56
CA LEU A 127 1.66 -2.94 2.40
C LEU A 127 0.67 -3.59 3.37
N VAL A 128 0.73 -4.92 3.51
CA VAL A 128 -0.18 -5.68 4.39
C VAL A 128 0.02 -5.33 5.87
N ILE A 129 1.26 -5.28 6.36
CA ILE A 129 1.50 -4.92 7.77
C ILE A 129 1.16 -3.46 8.05
N SER A 130 1.38 -2.56 7.10
CA SER A 130 0.95 -1.16 7.22
C SER A 130 -0.56 -1.05 7.32
N ALA A 131 -1.30 -1.80 6.50
CA ALA A 131 -2.75 -1.88 6.57
C ALA A 131 -3.21 -2.38 7.94
N LEU A 132 -2.67 -3.51 8.41
CA LEU A 132 -3.01 -4.08 9.72
C LEU A 132 -2.73 -3.10 10.88
N LYS A 133 -1.59 -2.40 10.84
CA LYS A 133 -1.25 -1.38 11.85
C LYS A 133 -2.20 -0.18 11.80
N ASP A 134 -2.59 0.25 10.60
CA ASP A 134 -3.56 1.34 10.43
C ASP A 134 -4.92 0.94 11.00
N VAL A 135 -5.44 -0.25 10.64
CA VAL A 135 -6.68 -0.81 11.21
C VAL A 135 -6.61 -0.86 12.74
N PHE A 136 -5.58 -1.48 13.29
CA PHE A 136 -5.44 -1.61 14.75
C PHE A 136 -5.40 -0.25 15.46
N LYS A 137 -4.75 0.75 14.84
CA LYS A 137 -4.67 2.10 15.40
C LYS A 137 -6.00 2.84 15.31
N SER A 138 -6.76 2.68 14.22
CA SER A 138 -8.02 3.40 14.00
C SER A 138 -9.19 2.81 14.78
N THR A 139 -9.23 1.48 14.92
CA THR A 139 -10.42 0.76 15.40
C THR A 139 -10.11 -0.22 16.53
N GLY A 140 -8.86 -0.35 16.97
CA GLY A 140 -8.48 -1.36 17.96
C GLY A 140 -8.75 -2.78 17.46
N ASP A 141 -9.41 -3.58 18.28
CA ASP A 141 -9.85 -4.95 18.00
C ASP A 141 -11.30 -5.05 17.48
N PHE A 142 -11.95 -3.91 17.18
CA PHE A 142 -13.34 -3.88 16.73
C PHE A 142 -13.55 -4.09 15.23
N ALA A 143 -12.52 -3.88 14.40
CA ALA A 143 -12.65 -4.01 12.95
C ALA A 143 -11.66 -5.02 12.37
N CYS A 144 -12.07 -5.62 11.26
CA CYS A 144 -11.29 -6.59 10.51
C CYS A 144 -10.57 -5.93 9.34
N LEU A 145 -9.48 -6.56 8.88
CA LEU A 145 -8.92 -6.30 7.54
C LEU A 145 -9.32 -7.44 6.60
N ILE A 146 -10.06 -7.13 5.54
CA ILE A 146 -10.68 -8.10 4.63
C ILE A 146 -10.07 -7.99 3.22
N LEU A 147 -9.74 -9.14 2.62
CA LEU A 147 -9.13 -9.26 1.30
C LEU A 147 -10.09 -9.87 0.27
N PRO A 148 -10.32 -9.26 -0.90
CA PRO A 148 -11.23 -9.77 -1.93
C PRO A 148 -10.61 -11.01 -2.58
N SER A 149 -10.90 -12.16 -2.00
CA SER A 149 -10.16 -13.40 -2.25
C SER A 149 -11.05 -14.60 -2.50
N GLU A 150 -12.38 -14.46 -2.44
CA GLU A 150 -13.32 -15.53 -2.78
C GLU A 150 -12.96 -16.19 -4.12
N LYS A 151 -12.76 -15.37 -5.17
CA LYS A 151 -12.43 -15.81 -6.54
C LYS A 151 -10.94 -15.92 -6.82
N SER A 152 -10.07 -15.63 -5.84
CA SER A 152 -8.62 -15.68 -6.04
C SER A 152 -8.09 -17.12 -6.09
N SER A 153 -6.97 -17.30 -6.79
CA SER A 153 -6.32 -18.61 -6.93
C SER A 153 -5.85 -19.16 -5.58
N ASN A 154 -5.66 -20.49 -5.51
CA ASN A 154 -5.13 -21.16 -4.32
C ASN A 154 -3.74 -20.64 -3.92
N ASN A 155 -2.92 -20.21 -4.89
CA ASN A 155 -1.61 -19.63 -4.61
C ASN A 155 -1.74 -18.32 -3.83
N VAL A 156 -2.64 -17.43 -4.26
CA VAL A 156 -2.94 -16.17 -3.56
C VAL A 156 -3.45 -16.46 -2.14
N LYS A 157 -4.44 -17.35 -2.02
CA LYS A 157 -5.00 -17.73 -0.71
C LYS A 157 -3.94 -18.32 0.23
N ARG A 158 -3.07 -19.19 -0.29
CA ARG A 158 -1.97 -19.81 0.48
C ARG A 158 -0.99 -18.76 0.98
N PHE A 159 -0.66 -17.76 0.17
CA PHE A 159 0.21 -16.65 0.58
C PHE A 159 -0.39 -15.90 1.78
N PHE A 160 -1.62 -15.41 1.69
CA PHE A 160 -2.23 -14.62 2.76
C PHE A 160 -2.50 -15.45 4.03
N ARG A 161 -2.82 -16.75 3.89
CA ARG A 161 -2.92 -17.65 5.05
C ARG A 161 -1.61 -17.80 5.82
N LYS A 162 -0.47 -17.82 5.14
CA LYS A 162 0.85 -17.80 5.81
C LYS A 162 1.04 -16.51 6.63
N LEU A 163 0.51 -15.39 6.15
CA LEU A 163 0.55 -14.12 6.88
C LEU A 163 -0.34 -14.10 8.12
N GLY A 164 -1.38 -14.95 8.18
CA GLY A 164 -2.30 -15.02 9.33
C GLY A 164 -3.77 -14.85 8.96
N PHE A 165 -4.07 -14.53 7.70
CA PHE A 165 -5.45 -14.38 7.25
C PHE A 165 -6.19 -15.72 7.22
N LYS A 166 -7.45 -15.71 7.63
CA LYS A 166 -8.31 -16.90 7.66
C LYS A 166 -9.62 -16.62 6.93
N THR A 167 -10.26 -17.67 6.45
CA THR A 167 -11.66 -17.59 6.03
C THR A 167 -12.49 -17.71 7.31
N PRO A 168 -13.40 -16.78 7.62
CA PRO A 168 -14.22 -16.87 8.83
C PRO A 168 -15.10 -18.12 8.79
N ARG A 169 -15.45 -18.64 9.96
CA ARG A 169 -16.29 -19.84 10.08
C ARG A 169 -17.77 -19.54 9.83
N ASP A 170 -18.19 -18.30 10.06
CA ASP A 170 -19.60 -17.91 10.07
C ASP A 170 -20.02 -17.11 8.82
N PHE A 171 -21.20 -17.50 8.31
CA PHE A 171 -22.07 -16.96 7.25
C PHE A 171 -21.49 -16.10 6.13
N GLY A 172 -21.43 -16.69 4.92
CA GLY A 172 -21.49 -15.99 3.63
C GLY A 172 -20.19 -15.36 3.14
N ASN A 173 -19.33 -14.86 4.04
CA ASN A 173 -18.09 -14.22 3.64
C ASN A 173 -16.97 -15.23 3.33
N LYS A 174 -16.71 -15.46 2.04
CA LYS A 174 -15.64 -16.36 1.57
C LYS A 174 -14.29 -15.67 1.42
N ASN A 175 -14.20 -14.40 1.81
CA ASN A 175 -12.97 -13.64 1.77
C ASN A 175 -12.09 -13.98 2.97
N LEU A 176 -10.79 -13.97 2.73
CA LEU A 176 -9.77 -13.99 3.76
C LEU A 176 -9.79 -12.69 4.55
N MET A 177 -9.69 -12.80 5.87
CA MET A 177 -9.62 -11.66 6.77
C MET A 177 -8.72 -11.93 7.96
N VAL A 178 -8.37 -10.86 8.67
CA VAL A 178 -7.83 -10.89 10.03
C VAL A 178 -8.83 -10.17 10.90
N GLU A 179 -9.43 -10.90 11.84
CA GLU A 179 -10.34 -10.35 12.85
C GLU A 179 -9.58 -9.43 13.80
N GLY A 180 -10.26 -8.41 14.33
CA GLY A 180 -9.63 -7.36 15.12
C GLY A 180 -8.80 -7.88 16.30
N GLU A 181 -9.35 -8.81 17.10
CA GLU A 181 -8.63 -9.48 18.21
C GLU A 181 -7.32 -10.19 17.77
N ASN A 182 -7.23 -10.57 16.50
CA ASN A 182 -6.12 -11.30 15.91
C ASN A 182 -5.14 -10.38 15.13
N ILE A 183 -5.41 -9.08 15.02
CA ILE A 183 -4.56 -8.15 14.26
C ILE A 183 -3.18 -8.02 14.90
N GLN A 184 -3.10 -7.80 16.21
CA GLN A 184 -1.81 -7.58 16.89
C GLN A 184 -0.89 -8.81 16.79
N SER A 185 -1.42 -10.01 16.99
CA SER A 185 -0.65 -11.26 16.86
C SER A 185 -0.20 -11.50 15.41
N THR A 186 -1.04 -11.14 14.44
CA THR A 186 -0.70 -11.19 13.01
C THR A 186 0.41 -10.20 12.66
N ILE A 187 0.35 -8.97 13.18
CA ILE A 187 1.40 -7.96 13.03
C ILE A 187 2.73 -8.55 13.54
N ASN A 188 2.77 -9.04 14.78
CA ASN A 188 3.98 -9.60 15.39
C ASN A 188 4.57 -10.74 14.54
N LYS A 189 3.73 -11.68 14.08
CA LYS A 189 4.16 -12.79 13.21
C LYS A 189 4.74 -12.34 11.86
N ILE A 190 4.25 -11.23 11.30
CA ILE A 190 4.85 -10.66 10.10
C ILE A 190 6.18 -9.99 10.47
N GLN A 191 6.23 -9.22 11.57
CA GLN A 191 7.44 -8.55 12.03
C GLN A 191 8.59 -9.51 12.32
N ASP A 192 8.35 -10.66 12.94
CA ASP A 192 9.41 -11.64 13.25
C ASP A 192 10.14 -12.15 11.99
N ARG A 193 9.51 -12.04 10.81
CA ARG A 193 10.11 -12.40 9.52
C ARG A 193 10.99 -11.29 8.92
N TYR A 194 10.92 -10.08 9.48
CA TYR A 194 11.69 -8.91 9.10
C TYR A 194 12.50 -8.45 10.32
N GLY A 195 13.81 -8.73 10.34
CA GLY A 195 14.68 -8.39 11.46
C GLY A 195 14.43 -6.98 12.00
N GLU A 196 14.31 -6.88 13.33
CA GLU A 196 13.90 -5.67 14.07
C GLU A 196 14.47 -4.40 13.44
N ASN A 197 13.63 -3.61 12.77
CA ASN A 197 13.85 -2.20 12.46
C ASN A 197 12.66 -1.59 11.68
N LEU A 198 11.45 -1.68 12.26
CA LEU A 198 10.32 -0.85 11.83
C LEU A 198 10.45 0.51 12.51
N THR A 199 11.16 1.43 11.86
CA THR A 199 11.29 2.82 12.33
C THR A 199 10.00 3.58 12.09
N GLY A 200 9.55 4.29 13.14
CA GLY A 200 8.19 4.79 13.32
C GLY A 200 7.74 5.95 12.43
N ASN A 201 6.50 6.35 12.72
CA ASN A 201 5.71 7.38 12.02
C ASN A 201 6.43 8.74 12.00
N LYS A 202 6.90 9.19 10.83
CA LYS A 202 7.43 10.55 10.64
C LYS A 202 6.92 11.09 9.30
N LYS A 203 6.39 12.31 9.28
CA LYS A 203 6.20 13.06 8.02
C LYS A 203 7.59 13.34 7.44
N ILE A 204 7.97 12.65 6.36
CA ILE A 204 9.25 12.86 5.67
C ILE A 204 8.94 13.42 4.29
N LYS A 205 9.51 14.59 3.97
CA LYS A 205 9.52 15.13 2.61
C LYS A 205 10.55 14.35 1.79
N VAL A 206 10.13 13.73 0.70
CA VAL A 206 11.01 12.99 -0.24
C VAL A 206 10.94 13.65 -1.62
N ASP A 207 12.00 13.59 -2.42
CA ASP A 207 12.01 14.14 -3.78
C ASP A 207 11.48 13.11 -4.79
N LEU A 208 10.25 13.30 -5.26
CA LEU A 208 9.55 12.37 -6.16
C LEU A 208 10.15 12.28 -7.55
N ALA A 209 10.85 13.32 -8.02
CA ALA A 209 11.48 13.26 -9.34
C ALA A 209 12.55 12.17 -9.40
N LYS A 210 13.10 11.78 -8.24
CA LYS A 210 14.04 10.65 -8.09
C LYS A 210 13.34 9.32 -7.75
N THR A 211 12.09 9.35 -7.30
CA THR A 211 11.32 8.19 -6.79
C THR A 211 10.40 7.52 -7.83
N LEU A 212 10.13 8.21 -8.94
CA LEU A 212 9.15 7.78 -9.96
C LEU A 212 9.75 6.93 -11.08
N LYS A 213 10.77 6.12 -10.78
CA LYS A 213 11.24 5.07 -11.69
C LYS A 213 10.38 3.83 -11.46
N LEU A 214 9.19 3.80 -12.07
CA LEU A 214 8.26 2.68 -11.93
C LEU A 214 8.88 1.36 -12.42
N ASP A 215 9.76 1.41 -13.44
CA ASP A 215 10.29 0.22 -14.12
C ASP A 215 11.77 0.34 -14.60
N GLU A 216 12.65 1.07 -13.90
CA GLU A 216 14.11 0.82 -14.06
C GLU A 216 14.55 -0.45 -13.34
#